data_AF-A0A8T4LVW7-F1
#
_entry.id   AF-A0A8T4LVW7-F1
#
_cell.length_a   1.000
_cell.length_b   1.000
_cell.length_c   1.000
_cell.angle_alpha   90.00
_cell.angle_beta   90.00
_cell.angle_gamma   90.00
#
_symmetry.space_group_name_H-M   'P 1'
#
loop_
_entity.id
_entity.type
_entity.pdbx_description
1 polymer ?
#
loop_
_entity_poly.entity_id
_entity_poly.type
_entity_poly.pdbx_seq_one_letter_code
_entity_poly.pdbx_strand_id
1 'polypeptide(L)' 'MPRDKAVSYERTSVFSTDMKTADDVRLMTRNEMHYCPSCAKSRGIYEKKKEQAIRRSQRAAQTQQQRPNWGGY' A
#
# COMPACT_ATOMS: atom_id res chain seq x y z
N MET A 1 12.20 -14.53 13.24
CA MET A 1 12.46 -15.18 11.94
C MET A 1 13.61 -14.44 11.25
N PRO A 2 14.48 -15.15 10.50
CA PRO A 2 15.49 -14.50 9.67
C PRO A 2 14.83 -13.51 8.69
N ARG A 3 15.47 -12.35 8.47
CA ARG A 3 14.91 -11.28 7.63
C ARG A 3 14.61 -11.75 6.22
N ASP A 4 15.47 -12.61 5.65
CA ASP A 4 15.33 -13.13 4.28
C ASP A 4 14.13 -14.06 4.09
N LYS A 5 13.67 -14.69 5.17
CA LYS A 5 12.54 -15.63 5.15
C LYS A 5 11.24 -14.99 5.63
N ALA A 6 11.29 -13.72 6.04
CA ALA A 6 10.14 -13.01 6.54
C ALA A 6 9.33 -12.40 5.39
N VAL A 7 8.00 -12.49 5.50
CA VAL A 7 7.10 -11.84 4.57
C VAL A 7 6.92 -10.40 5.04
N SER A 8 7.49 -9.43 4.31
CA SER A 8 7.23 -8.02 4.56
C SER A 8 5.83 -7.62 4.09
N TYR A 9 5.13 -6.76 4.80
CA TYR A 9 3.85 -6.21 4.37
C TYR A 9 3.72 -4.77 4.86
N GLU A 10 3.47 -3.85 3.93
CA GLU A 10 3.26 -2.44 4.23
C GLU A 10 1.83 -2.25 4.76
N ARG A 11 1.72 -1.85 6.03
CA ARG A 11 0.45 -1.53 6.68
C ARG A 11 0.30 -0.02 6.77
N THR A 12 -0.73 0.51 6.11
CA THR A 12 -1.15 1.90 6.29
C THR A 12 -2.02 2.00 7.54
N SER A 13 -1.62 2.86 8.48
CA SER A 13 -2.48 3.25 9.60
C SER A 13 -2.80 4.74 9.48
N VAL A 14 -4.09 5.06 9.60
CA VAL A 14 -4.58 6.43 9.60
C VAL A 14 -4.93 6.76 11.04
N PHE A 15 -4.25 7.76 11.58
CA PHE A 15 -4.57 8.36 12.87
C PHE A 15 -5.30 9.66 12.59
N SER A 16 -6.49 9.83 13.19
CA SER A 16 -7.21 11.09 13.20
C SER A 16 -7.35 11.54 14.64
N THR A 17 -7.05 12.80 14.93
CA THR A 17 -7.50 13.40 16.18
C THR A 17 -9.00 13.60 16.06
N ASP A 18 -9.78 12.86 16.84
CA ASP A 18 -11.26 12.88 16.82
C ASP A 18 -11.79 14.15 17.50
N MET A 19 -11.43 15.32 16.97
CA MET A 19 -11.80 16.62 17.56
C MET A 19 -13.21 17.03 17.16
N LYS A 20 -13.86 16.36 16.19
CA LYS A 20 -15.22 16.68 15.70
C LYS A 20 -15.39 18.17 15.35
N THR A 21 -14.29 18.81 14.98
CA THR A 21 -14.18 20.23 14.62
C THR A 21 -13.61 20.34 13.21
N ALA A 22 -13.70 21.52 12.60
CA ALA A 22 -13.20 21.75 11.23
C ALA A 22 -11.69 21.50 11.05
N ASP A 23 -10.92 21.46 12.14
CA ASP A 23 -9.45 21.28 12.15
C ASP A 23 -9.01 19.85 12.51
N ASP A 24 -9.66 18.82 11.96
CA ASP A 24 -9.25 17.43 12.17
C ASP A 24 -7.92 17.12 11.45
N VAL A 25 -6.85 16.96 12.24
CA VAL A 25 -5.54 16.55 11.72
C VAL A 25 -5.55 15.04 11.47
N ARG A 26 -5.34 14.65 10.21
CA ARG A 26 -5.21 13.24 9.79
C ARG A 26 -3.77 12.92 9.43
N LEU A 27 -3.16 12.04 10.22
CA LEU A 27 -1.83 11.50 9.94
C LEU A 27 -1.96 10.12 9.31
N MET A 28 -1.52 10.00 8.06
CA MET A 28 -1.36 8.70 7.41
C MET A 28 0.09 8.24 7.55
N THR A 29 0.32 7.16 8.28
CA THR A 29 1.64 6.52 8.37
C THR A 29 1.64 5.18 7.65
N ARG A 30 2.75 4.85 7.00
CA ARG A 30 2.97 3.55 6.36
C ARG A 30 4.11 2.85 7.07
N ASN A 31 3.82 1.72 7.69
CA ASN A 31 4.80 0.92 8.42
C ASN A 31 5.02 -0.42 7.74
N GLU A 32 6.27 -0.76 7.49
CA GLU A 32 6.64 -2.09 6.99
C GLU A 32 6.69 -3.08 8.16
N MET A 33 5.85 -4.12 8.09
CA MET A 33 5.78 -5.17 9.10
C MET A 33 6.32 -6.48 8.56
N HIS A 34 7.12 -7.18 9.35
CA HIS A 34 7.69 -8.48 8.97
C HIS A 34 6.96 -9.62 9.68
N TYR A 35 6.43 -10.56 8.91
CA TYR A 35 5.67 -11.71 9.41
C TYR A 35 6.38 -13.03 9.12
N CYS A 36 6.14 -14.03 9.97
CA CYS A 36 6.48 -15.41 9.66
C CYS A 36 5.56 -15.97 8.56
N PRO A 37 5.97 -16.94 7.72
CA PRO A 37 5.12 -17.51 6.66
C PRO A 37 3.78 -18.05 7.16
N SER A 38 3.74 -18.71 8.31
CA SER A 38 2.48 -19.20 8.91
C SER A 38 1.60 -18.04 9.41
N CYS A 39 2.20 -17.02 10.01
CA CYS A 39 1.55 -15.77 10.43
C CYS A 39 0.96 -15.02 9.22
N ALA A 40 1.70 -15.02 8.10
CA ALA A 40 1.29 -14.37 6.87
C ALA A 40 0.13 -15.10 6.20
N LYS A 41 0.12 -16.44 6.24
CA LYS A 41 -0.98 -17.26 5.73
C LYS A 41 -2.27 -17.08 6.53
N SER A 42 -2.20 -17.17 7.86
CA SER A 42 -3.37 -16.98 8.74
C SER A 42 -4.00 -15.59 8.64
N ARG A 43 -3.19 -14.55 8.40
CA ARG A 43 -3.66 -13.16 8.23
C ARG A 43 -4.04 -12.80 6.79
N GLY A 44 -3.98 -13.75 5.85
CA GLY A 44 -4.31 -13.52 4.43
C GLY A 44 -3.39 -12.53 3.71
N ILE A 45 -2.14 -12.39 4.16
CA ILE A 45 -1.20 -11.37 3.63
C ILE A 45 -0.81 -11.67 2.18
N TYR A 46 -0.71 -12.93 1.81
CA TYR A 46 -0.38 -13.35 0.43
C TYR A 46 -1.44 -12.89 -0.58
N GLU A 47 -2.72 -13.04 -0.23
CA GLU A 47 -3.85 -12.59 -1.05
C GLU A 47 -3.85 -11.06 -1.18
N LYS A 48 -3.66 -10.35 -0.06
CA LYS A 48 -3.55 -8.89 -0.05
C LYS A 48 -2.40 -8.38 -0.93
N LYS A 49 -1.25 -9.05 -0.93
CA LYS A 49 -0.13 -8.72 -1.83
C LYS A 49 -0.47 -8.97 -3.29
N LYS A 50 -1.17 -10.07 -3.60
CA LYS A 50 -1.64 -10.37 -4.96
C LYS A 50 -2.57 -9.26 -5.46
N GLU A 51 -3.55 -8.86 -4.66
CA GLU A 51 -4.45 -7.75 -4.98
C GLU A 51 -3.69 -6.43 -5.13
N GLN A 52 -2.72 -6.16 -4.26
CA GLN A 52 -1.89 -4.96 -4.35
C GLN A 52 -1.07 -4.93 -5.65
N ALA A 53 -0.53 -6.07 -6.08
CA ALA A 53 0.17 -6.18 -7.36
C ALA A 53 -0.75 -5.91 -8.55
N ILE A 54 -1.97 -6.45 -8.54
CA ILE A 54 -2.99 -6.19 -9.57
C ILE A 54 -3.38 -4.71 -9.61
N ARG A 55 -3.59 -4.07 -8.46
CA ARG A 55 -3.89 -2.63 -8.40
C ARG A 55 -2.72 -1.79 -8.92
N ARG A 56 -1.48 -2.20 -8.62
CA ARG A 56 -0.28 -1.52 -9.14
C ARG A 56 -0.19 -1.64 -10.66
N SER A 57 -0.45 -2.81 -11.24
CA SER A 57 -0.42 -2.99 -12.70
C SER A 57 -1.51 -2.20 -13.41
N GLN A 58 -2.73 -2.16 -12.84
CA GLN A 58 -3.83 -1.35 -13.38
C GLN A 58 -3.52 0.16 -13.34
N ARG A 59 -2.93 0.66 -12.25
CA ARG A 59 -2.50 2.06 -12.15
C ARG A 59 -1.42 2.40 -13.17
N ALA A 60 -0.43 1.51 -13.35
CA ALA A 60 0.62 1.70 -14.34
C ALA A 60 0.06 1.77 -15.77
N ALA A 61 -0.92 0.93 -16.10
CA ALA A 61 -1.60 0.96 -17.40
C ALA A 61 -2.34 2.28 -17.66
N GLN A 62 -3.04 2.83 -16.65
CA GLN A 62 -3.72 4.12 -16.77
C GLN A 62 -2.75 5.30 -16.93
N THR A 63 -1.62 5.28 -16.21
CA THR A 63 -0.60 6.35 -16.34
C THR A 63 0.01 6.41 -17.74
N GLN A 64 0.14 5.27 -18.43
CA GLN A 64 0.63 5.23 -19.81
C GLN A 64 -0.35 5.87 -20.81
N GLN A 65 -1.65 5.78 -20.53
CA GLN A 65 -2.71 6.32 -21.40
C GLN A 65 -2.90 7.84 -21.25
N GLN A 66 -2.40 8.43 -20.16
CA GLN A 66 -2.54 9.86 -19.84
C GLN A 66 -1.31 10.72 -20.17
N ARG A 67 -0.26 10.21 -20.83
CA ARG A 67 0.83 11.09 -21.30
C ARG A 67 0.32 11.89 -22.50
N PRO A 68 0.08 13.21 -22.39
CA PRO A 68 -0.23 14.02 -23.56
C PRO A 68 1.05 14.11 -24.39
N ASN A 69 0.93 13.88 -25.70
CA ASN A 69 2.03 14.08 -26.63
C ASN A 69 2.32 15.59 -26.75
N TRP A 70 3.23 16.11 -25.94
CA TRP A 70 3.69 17.50 -25.99
C TRP A 70 4.87 17.72 -26.95
N GLY A 71 5.01 16.89 -27.99
CA GLY A 71 6.15 16.94 -28.91
C GLY A 71 5.72 16.94 -30.38
N GLY A 72 5.19 18.08 -30.84
CA GLY A 72 4.87 18.31 -32.25
C GLY A 72 5.02 19.79 -32.59
N TYR A 73 6.26 20.27 -32.62
CA TYR A 73 6.65 21.43 -33.41
C TYR A 73 7.41 20.93 -34.63
#